data_AF-A0A401JF45-F1
#
_entry.id   AF-A0A401JF45-F1
#
_cell.length_a   1.000
_cell.length_b   1.000
_cell.length_c   1.000
_cell.angle_alpha   90.00
_cell.angle_beta   90.00
_cell.angle_gamma   90.00
#
_symmetry.space_group_name_H-M   'P 1'
#
loop_
_entity.id
_entity.type
_entity.pdbx_description
1 polymer ?
#
loop_
_entity_poly.entity_id
_entity_poly.type
_entity_poly.pdbx_seq_one_letter_code
_entity_poly.pdbx_strand_id
1 'polypeptide(L)'
;MSKRIKAKASTYVPQSQDDCAADIRRIGDLSRELLRGTTAMNDEIAAITERYQPLLDTLKTQIEPLQAGVQTWCEAHRMELTRDGKVKSANFTTGEVQWRSRPPSVSVRGAEAVIEVLKRLGLARFVRTKEEINKDAILNEPAALQGVAGISINSGIEDFVITPFEAQ
;
A
#
# COMPACT_ATOMS: atom_id res chain seq x y z
N MET A 1 -41.57 9.86 -18.95
CA MET A 1 -40.70 11.03 -18.70
C MET A 1 -39.29 10.65 -19.15
N SER A 2 -38.82 11.14 -20.31
CA SER A 2 -37.48 10.82 -20.79
C SER A 2 -36.44 11.53 -19.91
N LYS A 3 -35.51 10.76 -19.33
CA LYS A 3 -34.34 11.33 -18.66
C LYS A 3 -33.51 12.04 -19.72
N ARG A 4 -33.58 13.36 -19.74
CA ARG A 4 -32.64 14.19 -20.52
C ARG A 4 -31.24 13.97 -19.96
N ILE A 5 -30.38 13.34 -20.75
CA ILE A 5 -28.95 13.24 -20.46
C ILE A 5 -28.37 14.63 -20.72
N LYS A 6 -28.15 15.40 -19.66
CA LYS A 6 -27.34 16.63 -19.75
C LYS A 6 -25.88 16.21 -19.73
N ALA A 7 -25.33 15.86 -20.89
CA ALA A 7 -23.89 15.72 -21.05
C ALA A 7 -23.24 17.10 -20.84
N LYS A 8 -22.20 17.15 -19.99
CA LYS A 8 -21.38 18.35 -19.82
C LYS A 8 -20.72 18.63 -21.17
N ALA A 9 -20.91 19.81 -21.73
CA ALA A 9 -20.36 20.14 -23.05
C ALA A 9 -18.84 19.94 -23.05
N SER A 10 -18.34 19.11 -23.98
CA SER A 10 -16.90 18.92 -24.15
C SER A 10 -16.26 20.23 -24.61
N THR A 11 -15.13 20.59 -24.01
CA THR A 11 -14.38 21.81 -24.36
C THR A 11 -13.70 21.68 -25.74
N TYR A 12 -13.47 20.45 -26.20
CA TYR A 12 -12.87 20.15 -27.49
C TYR A 12 -13.56 18.93 -28.12
N VAL A 13 -13.91 19.04 -29.40
CA VAL A 13 -14.51 17.96 -30.19
C VAL A 13 -13.91 18.05 -31.61
N PRO A 14 -13.22 17.01 -32.12
CA PRO A 14 -12.77 16.98 -33.50
C PRO A 14 -13.96 17.08 -34.47
N GLN A 15 -13.80 17.80 -35.59
CA GLN A 15 -14.92 18.10 -36.51
C GLN A 15 -14.94 17.17 -37.74
N SER A 16 -13.91 16.34 -37.92
CA SER A 16 -13.78 15.41 -39.04
C SER A 16 -13.09 14.10 -38.64
N GLN A 17 -13.17 13.09 -39.51
CA GLN A 17 -12.45 11.83 -39.33
C GLN A 17 -10.93 12.04 -39.33
N ASP A 18 -10.44 12.99 -40.12
CA ASP A 18 -9.03 13.35 -40.17
C ASP A 18 -8.57 14.04 -38.87
N ASP A 19 -9.40 14.91 -38.28
CA ASP A 19 -9.13 15.50 -36.97
C ASP A 19 -9.07 14.43 -35.87
N CYS A 20 -10.00 13.46 -35.88
CA CYS A 20 -9.95 12.32 -34.97
C CYS A 20 -8.66 11.51 -35.13
N ALA A 21 -8.24 11.23 -36.37
CA ALA A 21 -7.00 10.51 -36.64
C ALA A 21 -5.76 11.29 -36.15
N ALA A 22 -5.75 12.61 -36.33
CA ALA A 22 -4.71 13.49 -35.82
C ALA A 22 -4.67 13.50 -34.28
N ASP A 23 -5.82 13.54 -33.62
CA ASP A 23 -5.93 13.47 -32.16
C ASP A 23 -5.45 12.12 -31.62
N ILE A 24 -5.84 11.00 -32.23
CA ILE A 24 -5.38 9.66 -31.84
C ILE A 24 -3.85 9.58 -31.92
N ARG A 25 -3.26 10.11 -33.00
CA ARG A 25 -1.80 10.20 -33.12
C ARG A 25 -1.20 11.04 -31.99
N ARG A 26 -1.76 12.21 -31.70
CA ARG A 26 -1.27 13.11 -30.65
C ARG A 26 -1.36 12.47 -29.26
N ILE A 27 -2.43 11.74 -28.98
CA ILE A 27 -2.60 10.95 -27.75
C ILE A 27 -1.47 9.93 -27.63
N GLY A 28 -1.14 9.22 -28.71
CA GLY A 28 -0.01 8.28 -28.74
C GLY A 28 1.33 8.95 -28.44
N ASP A 29 1.60 10.08 -29.07
CA ASP A 29 2.84 10.85 -28.85
C ASP A 29 2.98 11.31 -27.40
N LEU A 30 1.92 11.91 -26.84
CA LEU A 30 1.88 12.36 -25.45
C LEU A 30 2.00 11.20 -24.46
N SER A 31 1.37 10.06 -24.74
CA SER A 31 1.48 8.86 -23.89
C SER A 31 2.91 8.34 -23.85
N ARG A 32 3.63 8.36 -24.98
CA ARG A 32 5.05 8.01 -25.06
C ARG A 32 5.93 9.01 -24.31
N GLU A 33 5.65 10.30 -24.44
CA GLU A 33 6.36 11.34 -23.67
C GLU A 33 6.17 11.17 -22.16
N LEU A 34 4.93 10.90 -21.71
CA LEU A 34 4.60 10.62 -20.31
C LEU A 34 5.36 9.39 -19.80
N LEU A 35 5.37 8.31 -20.58
CA LEU A 35 6.10 7.09 -20.23
C LEU A 35 7.59 7.37 -20.10
N ARG A 36 8.21 8.03 -21.09
CA ARG A 36 9.64 8.40 -21.05
C ARG A 36 9.97 9.25 -19.84
N GLY A 37 9.16 10.26 -19.53
CA GLY A 37 9.36 11.11 -18.35
C GLY A 37 9.24 10.32 -17.04
N THR A 38 8.27 9.41 -16.95
CA THR A 38 8.07 8.54 -15.78
C THR A 38 9.25 7.59 -15.59
N THR A 39 9.75 6.99 -16.67
CA THR A 39 10.92 6.11 -16.62
C THR A 39 12.17 6.88 -16.19
N ALA A 40 12.46 8.02 -16.82
CA ALA A 40 13.62 8.85 -16.45
C ALA A 40 13.57 9.30 -14.98
N MET A 41 12.39 9.69 -14.49
CA MET A 41 12.19 10.02 -13.08
C MET A 41 12.51 8.84 -12.16
N ASN A 42 12.04 7.64 -12.50
CA ASN A 42 12.31 6.44 -11.71
C ASN A 42 13.80 6.06 -11.74
N ASP A 43 14.47 6.23 -12.87
CA ASP A 43 15.92 6.01 -13.00
C ASP A 43 16.70 7.00 -12.12
N GLU A 44 16.29 8.27 -12.06
CA GLU A 44 16.89 9.27 -11.17
C GLU A 44 16.67 8.91 -9.68
N ILE A 45 15.46 8.47 -9.31
CA ILE A 45 15.17 8.00 -7.94
C ILE A 45 16.06 6.81 -7.58
N ALA A 46 16.24 5.87 -8.50
CA ALA A 46 17.11 4.72 -8.31
C ALA A 46 18.56 5.14 -8.12
N ALA A 47 19.09 6.02 -8.97
CA ALA A 47 20.45 6.54 -8.88
C ALA A 47 20.72 7.31 -7.58
N ILE A 48 19.75 8.13 -7.14
CA ILE A 48 19.83 8.83 -5.85
C ILE A 48 19.87 7.82 -4.70
N THR A 49 19.00 6.81 -4.74
CA THR A 49 18.95 5.76 -3.71
C THR A 49 20.28 5.02 -3.64
N GLU A 50 20.79 4.54 -4.79
CA GLU A 50 22.06 3.83 -4.88
C GLU A 50 23.24 4.67 -4.39
N ARG A 51 23.26 5.98 -4.69
CA ARG A 51 24.33 6.88 -4.23
C ARG A 51 24.38 7.02 -2.71
N TYR A 52 23.23 7.10 -2.04
CA TYR A 52 23.19 7.31 -0.59
C TYR A 52 23.17 6.01 0.21
N GLN A 53 22.76 4.89 -0.38
CA GLN A 53 22.62 3.60 0.30
C GLN A 53 23.92 3.16 1.00
N PRO A 54 25.12 3.20 0.39
CA PRO A 54 26.37 2.80 1.06
C PRO A 54 26.72 3.67 2.27
N LEU A 55 26.46 4.98 2.20
CA LEU A 55 26.69 5.89 3.33
C LEU A 55 25.75 5.54 4.48
N LEU A 56 24.45 5.35 4.19
CA LEU A 56 23.47 4.98 5.20
C LEU A 56 23.80 3.64 5.85
N ASP A 57 24.26 2.66 5.07
CA ASP A 57 24.63 1.34 5.59
C ASP A 57 25.92 1.39 6.42
N THR A 58 26.89 2.22 6.02
CA THR A 58 28.08 2.50 6.83
C THR A 58 27.71 3.11 8.18
N LEU A 59 26.83 4.12 8.18
CA LEU A 59 26.37 4.76 9.41
C LEU A 59 25.62 3.79 10.31
N LYS A 60 24.73 2.94 9.77
CA LYS A 60 24.06 1.89 10.54
C LYS A 60 25.06 0.92 11.17
N THR A 61 26.04 0.47 10.39
CA THR A 61 27.09 -0.46 10.86
C THR A 61 27.91 0.13 12.00
N GLN A 62 28.12 1.45 12.04
CA GLN A 62 28.79 2.13 13.15
C GLN A 62 27.86 2.35 14.36
N ILE A 63 26.59 2.63 14.13
CA ILE A 63 25.59 2.88 15.19
C ILE A 63 25.30 1.60 15.99
N GLU A 64 25.14 0.46 15.31
CA GLU A 64 24.76 -0.82 15.94
C GLU A 64 25.67 -1.25 17.11
N PRO A 65 27.01 -1.32 16.97
CA PRO A 65 27.88 -1.71 18.08
C PRO A 65 27.89 -0.68 19.22
N LEU A 66 27.75 0.61 18.91
CA LEU A 66 27.64 1.66 19.93
C LEU A 66 26.35 1.50 20.75
N GLN A 67 25.22 1.26 20.08
CA GLN A 67 23.94 0.99 20.74
C GLN A 67 24.03 -0.26 21.62
N ALA A 68 24.62 -1.35 21.10
CA ALA A 68 24.81 -2.59 21.86
C ALA A 68 25.72 -2.39 23.09
N GLY A 69 26.79 -1.61 22.95
CA GLY A 69 27.69 -1.26 24.04
C GLY A 69 27.00 -0.44 25.14
N VAL A 70 26.27 0.61 24.76
CA VAL A 70 25.49 1.44 25.68
C VAL A 70 24.44 0.60 26.41
N GLN A 71 23.71 -0.25 25.68
CA GLN A 71 22.72 -1.14 26.27
C GLN A 71 23.36 -2.08 27.31
N THR A 72 24.43 -2.78 26.92
CA THR A 72 25.13 -3.74 27.79
C THR A 72 25.60 -3.09 29.09
N TRP A 73 26.21 -1.90 29.00
CA TRP A 73 26.67 -1.17 30.18
C TRP A 73 25.49 -0.69 31.05
N CYS A 74 24.44 -0.12 30.45
CA CYS A 74 23.28 0.35 31.20
C CYS A 74 22.52 -0.79 31.89
N GLU A 75 22.46 -1.98 31.28
CA GLU A 75 21.85 -3.15 31.89
C GLU A 75 22.66 -3.68 33.08
N ALA A 76 23.99 -3.68 32.98
CA ALA A 76 24.88 -4.06 34.08
C ALA A 76 24.80 -3.08 35.27
N HIS A 77 24.62 -1.79 35.01
CA HIS A 77 24.54 -0.73 36.03
C HIS A 77 23.11 -0.30 36.34
N ARG A 78 22.11 -1.11 35.96
CA ARG A 78 20.71 -0.71 36.00
C ARG A 78 20.26 -0.29 37.39
N MET A 79 20.64 -1.02 38.44
CA MET A 79 20.21 -0.71 39.81
C MET A 79 20.73 0.65 40.27
N GLU A 80 22.00 0.95 40.00
CA GLU A 80 22.63 2.24 40.29
C GLU A 80 21.91 3.38 39.53
N LEU A 81 21.76 3.21 38.22
CA LEU A 81 21.15 4.20 37.33
C LEU A 81 19.68 4.49 37.67
N THR A 82 18.97 3.49 38.20
CA THR A 82 17.53 3.57 38.48
C THR A 82 17.18 3.80 39.94
N ARG A 83 18.17 4.09 40.80
CA ARG A 83 17.98 4.24 42.27
C ARG A 83 17.30 3.01 42.87
N ASP A 84 17.88 1.85 42.61
CA ASP A 84 17.35 0.53 42.96
C ASP A 84 15.95 0.26 42.38
N GLY A 85 15.73 0.68 41.13
CA GLY A 85 14.46 0.45 40.42
C GLY A 85 13.34 1.44 40.72
N LYS A 86 13.59 2.52 41.48
CA LYS A 86 12.60 3.57 41.76
C LYS A 86 12.22 4.40 40.53
N VAL A 87 13.10 4.51 39.55
CA VAL A 87 12.83 5.14 38.25
C VAL A 87 13.12 4.17 37.10
N LYS A 88 12.63 4.49 35.89
CA LYS A 88 12.88 3.68 34.68
C LYS A 88 13.64 4.47 33.62
N SER A 89 14.43 5.44 34.04
CA SER A 89 15.24 6.28 33.15
C SER A 89 16.55 6.65 33.81
N ALA A 90 17.53 7.03 33.00
CA ALA A 90 18.82 7.56 33.40
C ALA A 90 19.22 8.70 32.47
N ASN A 91 19.63 9.83 33.05
CA ASN A 91 20.09 10.99 32.30
C ASN A 91 21.63 10.98 32.22
N PHE A 92 22.13 11.29 31.03
CA PHE A 92 23.55 11.50 30.73
C PHE A 92 23.73 12.93 30.24
N THR A 93 24.96 13.43 30.25
CA THR A 93 25.27 14.79 29.75
C THR A 93 24.84 15.00 28.30
N THR A 94 24.82 13.94 27.49
CA THR A 94 24.56 13.98 26.05
C THR A 94 23.25 13.30 25.62
N GLY A 95 22.42 12.84 26.57
CA GLY A 95 21.17 12.16 26.24
C GLY A 95 20.55 11.42 27.42
N GLU A 96 19.58 10.56 27.13
CA GLU A 96 18.91 9.75 28.15
C GLU A 96 18.69 8.32 27.68
N VAL A 97 18.57 7.41 28.65
CA VAL A 97 18.18 6.01 28.44
C VAL A 97 16.92 5.74 29.25
N GLN A 98 15.97 5.01 28.67
CA GLN A 98 14.73 4.64 29.35
C GLN A 98 14.42 3.15 29.18
N TRP A 99 14.01 2.50 30.27
CA TRP A 99 13.54 1.12 30.28
C TRP A 99 12.02 1.11 30.14
N ARG A 100 11.55 0.83 28.92
CA ARG A 100 10.12 0.66 28.63
C ARG A 100 9.72 -0.80 28.61
N SER A 101 8.56 -1.11 29.20
CA SER A 101 7.87 -2.36 28.95
C SER A 101 7.13 -2.24 27.61
N ARG A 102 7.50 -3.06 26.64
CA ARG A 102 6.69 -3.17 25.41
C ARG A 102 5.30 -3.69 25.81
N PRO A 103 4.20 -3.09 25.35
CA PRO A 103 2.88 -3.68 25.52
C PRO A 103 2.86 -5.12 24.98
N PRO A 104 2.05 -6.02 25.56
CA PRO A 104 1.94 -7.39 25.05
C PRO A 104 1.64 -7.39 23.54
N SER A 105 2.44 -8.15 22.78
CA SER A 105 2.23 -8.38 21.36
C SER A 105 1.92 -9.86 21.12
N VAL A 106 1.00 -10.15 20.21
CA VAL A 106 0.67 -11.52 19.81
C VAL A 106 1.43 -11.86 18.53
N SER A 107 2.17 -12.97 18.52
CA SER A 107 2.73 -13.57 17.31
C SER A 107 1.99 -14.87 17.00
N VAL A 108 1.70 -15.11 15.73
CA VAL A 108 0.99 -16.31 15.28
C VAL A 108 1.83 -16.99 14.20
N ARG A 109 2.13 -18.27 14.40
CA ARG A 109 2.80 -19.12 13.41
C ARG A 109 1.82 -20.18 12.92
N GLY A 110 1.70 -20.33 11.60
CA GLY A 110 0.70 -21.24 11.02
C GLY A 110 -0.73 -20.77 11.27
N ALA A 111 -1.03 -19.53 10.85
CA ALA A 111 -2.28 -18.85 11.16
C ALA A 111 -3.53 -19.69 10.83
N GLU A 112 -3.54 -20.42 9.72
CA GLU A 112 -4.67 -21.27 9.31
C GLU A 112 -4.97 -22.39 10.33
N ALA A 113 -3.95 -23.13 10.75
CA ALA A 113 -4.11 -24.19 11.75
C ALA A 113 -4.58 -23.62 13.10
N VAL A 114 -4.05 -22.46 13.49
CA VAL A 114 -4.47 -21.75 14.71
C VAL A 114 -5.94 -21.31 14.60
N ILE A 115 -6.36 -20.79 13.46
CA ILE A 115 -7.76 -20.41 13.21
C ILE A 115 -8.68 -21.62 13.35
N GLU A 116 -8.33 -22.77 12.77
CA GLU A 116 -9.14 -23.99 12.86
C GLU A 116 -9.25 -24.53 14.29
N VAL A 117 -8.15 -24.49 15.04
CA VAL A 117 -8.17 -24.84 16.47
C VAL A 117 -9.02 -23.85 17.27
N LEU A 118 -8.88 -22.55 17.03
CA LEU A 118 -9.70 -21.52 17.71
C LEU A 118 -11.19 -21.73 17.43
N LYS A 119 -11.58 -22.03 16.19
CA LYS A 119 -12.97 -22.38 15.85
C LYS A 119 -13.42 -23.65 16.57
N ARG A 120 -12.63 -24.72 16.55
CA ARG A 120 -12.95 -26.00 17.21
C ARG A 120 -13.12 -25.85 18.73
N LEU A 121 -12.34 -24.96 19.36
CA LEU A 121 -12.42 -24.67 20.79
C LEU A 121 -13.54 -23.68 21.16
N GLY A 122 -14.38 -23.25 20.20
CA GLY A 122 -15.43 -22.26 20.45
C GLY A 122 -14.91 -20.85 20.74
N LEU A 123 -13.66 -20.56 20.34
CA LEU A 123 -12.97 -19.28 20.55
C LEU A 123 -13.04 -18.38 19.30
N ALA A 124 -14.12 -18.49 18.53
CA ALA A 124 -14.33 -17.75 17.28
C ALA A 124 -14.27 -16.21 17.47
N ARG A 125 -14.50 -15.68 18.68
CA ARG A 125 -14.32 -14.25 19.01
C ARG A 125 -12.91 -13.69 18.76
N PHE A 126 -11.90 -14.57 18.67
CA PHE A 126 -10.52 -14.19 18.33
C PHE A 126 -10.18 -14.38 16.85
N VAL A 127 -11.14 -14.85 16.04
CA VAL A 127 -11.01 -14.98 14.59
C VAL A 127 -11.80 -13.85 13.95
N ARG A 128 -11.14 -13.01 13.16
CA ARG A 128 -11.82 -11.96 12.39
C ARG A 128 -12.31 -12.56 11.07
N THR A 129 -13.63 -12.55 10.87
CA THR A 129 -14.25 -12.91 9.60
C THR A 129 -14.45 -11.66 8.75
N LYS A 130 -14.09 -11.73 7.46
CA LYS A 130 -14.44 -10.73 6.45
C LYS A 130 -15.38 -11.41 5.47
N GLU A 131 -16.60 -10.90 5.35
CA GLU A 131 -17.52 -11.32 4.32
C GLU A 131 -17.38 -10.38 3.12
N GLU A 132 -17.16 -10.96 1.94
CA GLU A 132 -17.07 -10.22 0.70
C GLU A 132 -18.08 -10.77 -0.29
N ILE A 133 -18.63 -9.89 -1.12
CA ILE A 133 -19.54 -10.29 -2.19
C ILE A 133 -18.76 -11.09 -3.22
N ASN A 134 -19.13 -12.35 -3.42
CA ASN A 134 -18.53 -13.21 -4.43
C ASN A 134 -19.07 -12.85 -5.82
N LYS A 135 -18.47 -11.84 -6.47
CA LYS A 135 -18.91 -11.34 -7.77
C LYS A 135 -18.86 -12.41 -8.87
N ASP A 136 -17.92 -13.35 -8.81
CA ASP A 136 -17.81 -14.42 -9.80
C ASP A 136 -18.99 -15.39 -9.72
N ALA A 137 -19.41 -15.75 -8.50
CA ALA A 137 -20.63 -16.55 -8.31
C ALA A 137 -21.88 -15.79 -8.80
N ILE A 138 -21.95 -14.48 -8.58
CA ILE A 138 -23.03 -13.63 -9.12
C ILE A 138 -23.05 -13.67 -10.66
N LEU A 139 -21.88 -13.60 -11.30
CA LEU A 139 -21.77 -13.65 -12.77
C LEU A 139 -22.10 -15.04 -13.34
N ASN A 140 -21.84 -16.12 -12.58
CA ASN A 140 -22.21 -17.48 -12.98
C ASN A 140 -23.71 -17.74 -12.85
N GLU A 141 -24.39 -17.14 -11.86
CA GLU A 141 -25.83 -17.32 -11.61
C GLU A 141 -26.58 -15.97 -11.52
N PRO A 142 -26.57 -15.15 -12.59
CA PRO A 142 -27.09 -13.78 -12.52
C PRO A 142 -28.61 -13.73 -12.33
N ALA A 143 -29.32 -14.76 -12.79
CA ALA A 143 -30.78 -14.88 -12.63
C ALA A 143 -31.19 -15.03 -11.15
N ALA A 144 -30.36 -15.70 -10.34
CA ALA A 144 -30.65 -15.93 -8.92
C ALA A 144 -30.65 -14.64 -8.08
N LEU A 145 -30.06 -13.56 -8.62
CA LEU A 145 -29.87 -12.29 -7.92
C LEU A 145 -30.60 -11.12 -8.58
N GLN A 146 -31.48 -11.41 -9.55
CA GLN A 146 -32.36 -10.40 -10.12
C GLN A 146 -33.29 -9.84 -9.05
N GLY A 147 -33.26 -8.51 -8.86
CA GLY A 147 -34.12 -7.81 -7.91
C GLY A 147 -33.55 -7.63 -6.49
N VAL A 148 -32.33 -8.12 -6.22
CA VAL A 148 -31.66 -7.84 -4.94
C VAL A 148 -31.26 -6.36 -4.88
N ALA A 149 -31.81 -5.64 -3.92
CA ALA A 149 -31.51 -4.22 -3.72
C ALA A 149 -30.01 -4.00 -3.47
N GLY A 150 -29.40 -3.11 -4.24
CA GLY A 150 -27.96 -2.79 -4.13
C GLY A 150 -27.04 -3.62 -5.02
N ILE A 151 -27.55 -4.62 -5.75
CA ILE A 151 -26.79 -5.36 -6.77
C ILE A 151 -27.24 -4.89 -8.15
N SER A 152 -26.29 -4.45 -8.97
CA SER A 152 -26.52 -4.11 -10.38
C SER A 152 -25.55 -4.91 -11.24
N ILE A 153 -26.09 -5.76 -12.10
CA ILE A 153 -25.33 -6.55 -13.06
C ILE A 153 -25.35 -5.76 -14.37
N ASN A 154 -24.23 -5.13 -14.66
CA ASN A 154 -24.07 -4.37 -15.90
C ASN A 154 -23.59 -5.33 -16.99
N SER A 155 -24.41 -5.54 -18.01
CA SER A 155 -24.10 -6.40 -19.16
C SER A 155 -24.26 -5.63 -20.46
N GLY A 156 -23.39 -5.88 -21.44
CA GLY A 156 -23.45 -5.20 -22.73
C GLY A 156 -23.08 -3.72 -22.67
N ILE A 157 -22.27 -3.30 -21.69
CA ILE A 157 -21.62 -1.99 -21.74
C ILE A 157 -20.50 -2.07 -22.78
N GLU A 158 -20.57 -1.20 -23.77
CA GLU A 158 -19.50 -1.01 -24.74
C GLU A 158 -18.48 -0.02 -24.16
N ASP A 159 -17.22 -0.45 -24.09
CA ASP A 159 -16.11 0.42 -23.75
C ASP A 159 -15.56 1.09 -25.02
N PHE A 160 -15.38 2.41 -24.95
CA PHE A 160 -14.69 3.15 -25.99
C PHE A 160 -13.19 3.15 -25.68
N VAL A 161 -12.40 2.50 -26.54
CA VAL A 161 -10.95 2.38 -26.40
C VAL A 161 -10.26 3.10 -27.55
N ILE A 162 -9.34 4.00 -27.22
CA ILE A 162 -8.41 4.58 -28.18
C ILE A 162 -7.09 3.83 -28.06
N THR A 163 -6.67 3.17 -29.13
CA THR A 163 -5.36 2.53 -29.24
C THR A 163 -4.55 3.25 -30.30
N PRO A 164 -3.69 4.21 -29.94
CA PRO A 164 -2.77 4.82 -30.89
C PRO A 164 -1.82 3.77 -31.46
N PHE A 165 -1.56 3.80 -32.76
CA PHE A 165 -0.58 2.89 -33.35
C PHE A 165 0.81 3.11 -32.73
N GLU A 166 1.49 2.00 -32.45
CA GLU A 166 2.92 2.02 -32.16
C GLU A 166 3.64 2.44 -33.45
N ALA A 167 4.33 3.57 -33.40
CA ALA A 167 5.25 3.92 -34.49
C ALA A 167 6.41 2.91 -34.42
N GLN A 168 6.55 2.08 -35.45
CA GLN A 168 7.78 1.33 -35.72
C GLN A 168 8.96 2.29 -35.89
#